data_AF-A0A257P5P0-F1
#
_entry.id   AF-A0A257P5P0-F1
#
_cell.length_a   1.000
_cell.length_b   1.000
_cell.length_c   1.000
_cell.angle_alpha   90.00
_cell.angle_beta   90.00
_cell.angle_gamma   90.00
#
_symmetry.space_group_name_H-M   'P 1'
#
loop_
_entity.id
_entity.type
_entity.pdbx_description
1 polymer ?
#
loop_
_entity_poly.entity_id
_entity_poly.type
_entity_poly.pdbx_seq_one_letter_code
_entity_poly.pdbx_strand_id
1 'polypeptide(L)'
;MVRPASSANPQIAPLPGSPIAPRGSLATIRSLLPYLWPKHAPALRVRLVLASIAMLLAKGATVYVPILYSHAVDRLSQKGALAITVPAAIIVGYALVRIASSGFGELRDAIFAAVQMRASREVARQTFEHLHGLSMRFHLDRQTGGLSNIILRGTLGIQNVLRLATFNVIPTVIELLLTVGILWHMFNGWYALITFVAVGLYMTFTFTFTAWRTKFRRIMNETDTEAQTKAIDSLINFETVKYFGNEQHESRRFDESLARYERASVKSQVSLNALNIGQSIIIS
;
A
#
# COMPACT_ATOMS: atom_id res chain seq x y z
N MET A 1 -24.48 -50.25 38.74
CA MET A 1 -24.47 -49.75 37.34
C MET A 1 -24.00 -48.31 37.36
N VAL A 2 -22.72 -48.08 37.03
CA VAL A 2 -22.07 -46.76 37.02
C VAL A 2 -22.00 -46.29 35.57
N ARG A 3 -22.61 -45.14 35.24
CA ARG A 3 -22.46 -44.48 33.94
C ARG A 3 -21.09 -43.78 33.89
N PRO A 4 -20.32 -43.86 32.79
CA PRO A 4 -19.09 -43.10 32.66
C PRO A 4 -19.41 -41.62 32.37
N ALA A 5 -18.70 -40.73 33.07
CA ALA A 5 -18.75 -39.30 32.83
C ALA A 5 -18.09 -38.98 31.47
N SER A 6 -18.81 -38.24 30.64
CA SER A 6 -18.32 -37.65 29.40
C SER A 6 -17.11 -36.75 29.68
N SER A 7 -15.96 -37.09 29.11
CA SER A 7 -14.74 -36.27 29.12
C SER A 7 -14.95 -35.02 28.26
N ALA A 8 -15.48 -33.96 28.86
CA ALA A 8 -15.46 -32.63 28.27
C ALA A 8 -14.02 -32.11 28.33
N ASN A 9 -13.33 -32.15 27.20
CA ASN A 9 -12.01 -31.56 27.01
C ASN A 9 -12.14 -30.03 27.21
N PRO A 10 -11.54 -29.42 28.25
CA PRO A 10 -11.59 -27.97 28.40
C PRO A 10 -10.69 -27.36 27.33
N GLN A 11 -11.29 -26.66 26.36
CA GLN A 11 -10.54 -25.82 25.44
C GLN A 11 -9.81 -24.75 26.25
N ILE A 12 -8.52 -24.97 26.47
CA ILE A 12 -7.62 -24.05 27.14
C ILE A 12 -7.61 -22.75 26.32
N ALA A 13 -8.15 -21.69 26.89
CA ALA A 13 -8.04 -20.35 26.32
C ALA A 13 -6.54 -20.01 26.13
N PRO A 14 -6.11 -19.47 24.98
CA PRO A 14 -4.69 -19.20 24.74
C PRO A 14 -4.14 -18.20 25.77
N LEU A 15 -3.00 -18.53 26.37
CA LEU A 15 -2.29 -17.67 27.32
C LEU A 15 -1.88 -16.33 26.65
N PRO A 16 -1.98 -15.19 27.37
CA PRO A 16 -1.56 -13.89 26.87
C PRO A 16 -0.04 -13.88 26.69
N GLY A 17 0.42 -13.75 25.44
CA GLY A 17 1.85 -13.76 25.08
C GLY A 17 2.26 -14.79 24.02
N SER A 18 1.34 -15.63 23.55
CA SER A 18 1.61 -16.54 22.42
C SER A 18 1.95 -15.72 21.16
N PRO A 19 3.09 -15.96 20.48
CA PRO A 19 3.39 -15.30 19.22
C PRO A 19 2.24 -15.56 18.24
N ILE A 20 1.57 -14.49 17.79
CA ILE A 20 0.54 -14.62 16.77
C ILE A 20 1.25 -15.19 15.54
N ALA A 21 0.99 -16.46 15.23
CA ALA A 21 1.51 -17.10 14.04
C ALA A 21 1.24 -16.17 12.85
N PRO A 22 2.23 -15.88 11.98
CA PRO A 22 2.07 -14.92 10.92
C PRO A 22 0.92 -15.40 10.02
N ARG A 23 -0.26 -14.83 10.22
CA ARG A 23 -1.40 -15.04 9.33
C ARG A 23 -0.91 -14.63 7.95
N GLY A 24 -1.02 -15.53 6.98
CA GLY A 24 -0.62 -15.23 5.60
C GLY A 24 -1.23 -13.89 5.19
N SER A 25 -0.44 -13.03 4.53
CA SER A 25 -0.84 -11.68 4.10
C SER A 25 -2.20 -11.68 3.39
N LEU A 26 -2.50 -12.73 2.62
CA LEU A 26 -3.79 -13.00 1.98
C LEU A 26 -4.96 -13.19 2.96
N ALA A 27 -4.76 -13.88 4.08
CA ALA A 27 -5.79 -14.08 5.10
C ALA A 27 -6.12 -12.75 5.81
N THR A 28 -5.11 -11.92 6.06
CA THR A 28 -5.29 -10.57 6.61
C THR A 28 -6.06 -9.68 5.62
N ILE A 29 -5.69 -9.68 4.34
CA ILE A 29 -6.43 -8.94 3.30
C ILE A 29 -7.88 -9.43 3.19
N ARG A 30 -8.11 -10.76 3.20
CA ARG A 30 -9.46 -11.34 3.15
C ARG A 30 -10.30 -10.99 4.37
N SER A 31 -9.69 -10.89 5.56
CA SER A 31 -10.37 -10.45 6.78
C SER A 31 -10.75 -8.96 6.75
N LEU A 32 -10.09 -8.18 5.90
CA LEU A 32 -10.31 -6.74 5.75
C LEU A 32 -11.33 -6.42 4.63
N LEU A 33 -11.55 -7.33 3.69
CA LEU A 33 -12.53 -7.21 2.60
C LEU A 33 -13.97 -6.85 3.05
N PRO A 34 -14.52 -7.41 4.15
CA PRO A 34 -15.85 -7.06 4.65
C PRO A 34 -16.00 -5.60 5.07
N TYR A 35 -14.90 -4.92 5.43
CA TYR A 35 -14.91 -3.51 5.83
C TYR A 35 -14.95 -2.56 4.62
N LEU A 36 -14.52 -3.02 3.44
CA LEU A 36 -14.70 -2.29 2.17
C LEU A 36 -16.14 -2.40 1.65
N TRP A 37 -16.83 -3.48 2.02
CA TRP A 37 -18.22 -3.73 1.65
C TRP A 37 -19.14 -3.70 2.89
N PRO A 38 -19.26 -2.56 3.58
CA PRO A 38 -20.06 -2.49 4.80
C PRO A 38 -21.52 -2.85 4.48
N LYS A 39 -22.09 -3.75 5.29
CA LYS A 39 -23.47 -4.20 5.15
C LYS A 39 -24.51 -3.11 5.40
N HIS A 40 -24.11 -2.06 6.12
CA HIS A 40 -25.00 -1.05 6.66
C HIS A 40 -25.01 0.29 5.87
N ALA A 41 -24.29 0.39 4.73
CA ALA A 41 -24.19 1.64 3.97
C ALA A 41 -24.42 1.44 2.45
N PRO A 42 -25.69 1.32 1.98
CA PRO A 42 -26.01 1.11 0.56
C PRO A 42 -25.51 2.24 -0.34
N ALA A 43 -25.51 3.49 0.13
CA ALA A 43 -24.95 4.63 -0.59
C ALA A 43 -23.43 4.50 -0.85
N LEU A 44 -22.70 3.81 0.02
CA LEU A 44 -21.27 3.55 -0.18
C LEU A 44 -21.05 2.50 -1.27
N ARG A 45 -21.90 1.47 -1.31
CA ARG A 45 -21.84 0.42 -2.34
C ARG A 45 -22.13 0.98 -3.71
N VAL A 46 -23.17 1.83 -3.84
CA VAL A 46 -23.49 2.49 -5.11
C VAL A 46 -22.34 3.38 -5.58
N ARG A 47 -21.74 4.17 -4.68
CA ARG A 47 -20.55 4.98 -5.02
C ARG A 47 -19.35 4.13 -5.39
N LEU A 48 -19.11 3.02 -4.69
CA LEU A 48 -18.03 2.10 -5.01
C LEU A 48 -18.23 1.48 -6.40
N VAL A 49 -19.44 0.99 -6.70
CA VAL A 49 -19.78 0.42 -8.01
C VAL A 49 -19.69 1.47 -9.12
N LEU A 50 -20.25 2.67 -8.92
CA LEU A 50 -20.12 3.78 -9.88
C LEU A 50 -18.65 4.17 -10.10
N ALA A 51 -17.85 4.22 -9.04
CA ALA A 51 -16.44 4.53 -9.13
C ALA A 51 -15.65 3.40 -9.82
N SER A 52 -16.00 2.13 -9.59
CA SER A 52 -15.45 0.98 -10.31
C SER A 52 -15.82 1.00 -11.80
N ILE A 53 -17.06 1.36 -12.15
CA ILE A 53 -17.49 1.51 -13.55
C ILE A 53 -16.78 2.68 -14.22
N ALA A 54 -16.76 3.85 -13.58
CA ALA A 54 -16.03 5.02 -14.07
C ALA A 54 -14.53 4.71 -14.24
N MET A 55 -13.96 3.93 -13.33
CA MET A 55 -12.58 3.46 -13.43
C MET A 55 -12.37 2.52 -14.62
N LEU A 56 -13.26 1.56 -14.85
CA LEU A 56 -13.19 0.67 -16.01
C LEU A 56 -13.29 1.47 -17.31
N LEU A 57 -14.17 2.47 -17.39
CA LEU A 57 -14.30 3.35 -18.53
C LEU A 57 -13.06 4.22 -18.75
N ALA A 58 -12.54 4.85 -17.69
CA ALA A 58 -11.33 5.66 -17.76
C ALA A 58 -10.12 4.82 -18.20
N LYS A 59 -9.94 3.62 -17.62
CA LYS A 59 -8.84 2.72 -17.99
C LYS A 59 -9.01 2.13 -19.38
N GLY A 60 -10.23 1.80 -19.78
CA GLY A 60 -10.54 1.43 -21.16
C GLY A 60 -10.12 2.52 -22.14
N ALA A 61 -10.44 3.79 -21.85
CA ALA A 61 -9.99 4.92 -22.65
C ALA A 61 -8.45 5.05 -22.66
N THR A 62 -7.78 4.87 -21.51
CA THR A 62 -6.30 4.92 -21.41
C THR A 62 -5.64 3.85 -22.28
N VAL A 63 -6.14 2.61 -22.26
CA VAL A 63 -5.59 1.52 -23.07
C VAL A 63 -5.97 1.66 -24.55
N TYR A 64 -7.02 2.41 -24.88
CA TYR A 64 -7.41 2.71 -26.26
C TYR A 64 -6.59 3.84 -26.90
N VAL A 65 -5.93 4.70 -26.11
CA VAL A 65 -5.11 5.82 -26.64
C VAL A 65 -4.02 5.35 -27.62
N PRO A 66 -3.21 4.32 -27.32
CA PRO A 66 -2.18 3.82 -28.24
C PRO A 66 -2.76 3.28 -29.56
N ILE A 67 -3.95 2.69 -29.52
CA ILE A 67 -4.65 2.18 -30.70
C ILE A 67 -5.03 3.35 -31.61
N LEU A 68 -5.62 4.40 -31.02
CA LEU A 68 -5.98 5.60 -31.75
C LEU A 68 -4.75 6.28 -32.36
N TYR A 69 -3.63 6.25 -31.63
CA TYR A 69 -2.34 6.75 -32.10
C TYR A 69 -1.79 5.93 -33.29
N SER A 70 -1.85 4.59 -33.24
CA SER A 70 -1.45 3.74 -34.37
C SER A 70 -2.23 4.08 -35.63
N HIS A 71 -3.57 4.07 -35.55
CA HIS A 71 -4.42 4.40 -36.70
C HIS A 71 -4.15 5.79 -37.28
N ALA A 72 -3.80 6.74 -36.42
CA ALA A 72 -3.44 8.09 -36.81
C ALA A 72 -2.11 8.11 -37.59
N VAL A 73 -1.08 7.44 -37.08
CA VAL A 73 0.23 7.31 -37.75
C VAL A 73 0.12 6.53 -39.05
N ASP A 74 -0.66 5.44 -39.08
CA ASP A 74 -0.87 4.60 -40.27
C ASP A 74 -1.47 5.40 -41.43
N ARG A 75 -2.45 6.28 -41.14
CA ARG A 75 -3.04 7.18 -42.15
C ARG A 75 -2.08 8.25 -42.64
N LEU A 76 -1.08 8.63 -41.84
CA LEU A 76 -0.06 9.59 -42.24
C LEU A 76 1.07 8.94 -43.06
N SER A 77 1.30 7.64 -42.88
CA SER A 77 2.29 6.85 -43.62
C SER A 77 1.85 6.48 -45.05
N GLN A 78 0.54 6.45 -45.33
CA GLN A 78 0.04 6.23 -46.70
C GLN A 78 0.36 7.45 -47.59
N LYS A 79 1.07 7.19 -48.70
CA LYS A 79 1.51 8.18 -49.70
C LYS A 79 0.31 8.96 -50.27
N GLY A 80 0.02 10.12 -49.68
CA GLY A 80 -1.09 11.00 -50.06
C GLY A 80 -1.35 12.17 -49.11
N ALA A 81 -0.74 12.20 -47.92
CA ALA A 81 -0.92 13.28 -46.94
C ALA A 81 -0.10 14.54 -47.30
N LEU A 82 -0.42 15.21 -48.41
CA LEU A 82 0.16 16.51 -48.80
C LEU A 82 -0.50 17.72 -48.09
N ALA A 83 -1.38 17.49 -47.11
CA ALA A 83 -1.98 18.56 -46.31
C ALA A 83 -1.45 18.53 -44.87
N ILE A 84 -0.74 19.58 -44.45
CA ILE A 84 -0.29 19.86 -43.07
C ILE A 84 -1.44 19.67 -42.04
N THR A 85 -2.68 19.79 -42.50
CA THR A 85 -3.92 19.55 -41.74
C THR A 85 -4.03 18.14 -41.15
N VAL A 86 -3.54 17.10 -41.83
CA VAL A 86 -3.65 15.70 -41.35
C VAL A 86 -2.69 15.44 -40.17
N PRO A 87 -1.38 15.75 -40.24
CA PRO A 87 -0.49 15.68 -39.08
C PRO A 87 -0.95 16.55 -37.91
N ALA A 88 -1.42 17.78 -38.18
CA ALA A 88 -1.90 18.69 -37.15
C ALA A 88 -3.14 18.14 -36.43
N ALA A 89 -4.11 17.58 -37.16
CA ALA A 89 -5.30 16.96 -36.59
C ALA A 89 -4.97 15.73 -35.74
N ILE A 90 -3.94 14.96 -36.11
CA ILE A 90 -3.46 13.80 -35.34
C ILE A 90 -2.81 14.24 -34.03
N ILE A 91 -1.93 15.24 -34.06
CA ILE A 91 -1.26 15.77 -32.86
C ILE A 91 -2.30 16.35 -31.90
N VAL A 92 -3.26 17.13 -32.43
CA VAL A 92 -4.36 17.70 -31.63
C VAL A 92 -5.29 16.62 -31.10
N GLY A 93 -5.65 15.62 -31.91
CA GLY A 93 -6.48 14.49 -31.49
C GLY A 93 -5.82 13.65 -30.40
N TYR A 94 -4.53 13.36 -30.54
CA TYR A 94 -3.74 12.70 -29.49
C TYR A 94 -3.69 13.53 -28.22
N ALA A 95 -3.41 14.85 -28.32
CA ALA A 95 -3.38 15.73 -27.16
C ALA A 95 -4.74 15.76 -26.46
N LEU A 96 -5.86 15.87 -27.19
CA LEU A 96 -7.21 15.86 -26.65
C LEU A 96 -7.54 14.54 -25.96
N VAL A 97 -7.22 13.40 -26.58
CA VAL A 97 -7.47 12.07 -26.02
C VAL A 97 -6.60 11.80 -24.79
N ARG A 98 -5.34 12.26 -24.80
CA ARG A 98 -4.45 12.18 -23.65
C ARG A 98 -4.94 13.06 -22.50
N ILE A 99 -5.36 14.29 -22.78
CA ILE A 99 -5.94 15.20 -21.79
C ILE A 99 -7.24 14.60 -21.24
N ALA A 100 -8.12 14.08 -22.09
CA ALA A 100 -9.35 13.43 -21.68
C ALA A 100 -9.09 12.20 -20.80
N SER A 101 -8.16 11.31 -21.21
CA SER A 101 -7.77 10.15 -20.41
C SER A 101 -7.20 10.55 -19.06
N SER A 102 -6.32 11.57 -19.02
CA SER A 102 -5.76 12.08 -17.77
C SER A 102 -6.85 12.71 -16.90
N GLY A 103 -7.72 13.52 -17.48
CA GLY A 103 -8.83 14.18 -16.79
C GLY A 103 -9.86 13.19 -16.24
N PHE A 104 -10.16 12.13 -16.96
CA PHE A 104 -11.00 11.03 -16.44
C PHE A 104 -10.32 10.27 -15.30
N GLY A 105 -8.99 10.12 -15.35
CA GLY A 105 -8.19 9.60 -14.25
C GLY A 105 -8.31 10.47 -12.99
N GLU A 106 -8.07 11.77 -13.12
CA GLU A 106 -8.18 12.73 -12.00
C GLU A 106 -9.61 12.82 -11.45
N LEU A 107 -10.62 12.84 -12.33
CA LEU A 107 -12.03 12.85 -11.92
C LEU A 107 -12.40 11.58 -11.16
N ARG A 108 -11.94 10.42 -11.64
CA ARG A 108 -12.08 9.16 -10.92
C ARG A 108 -11.46 9.30 -9.53
N ASP A 109 -10.23 9.77 -9.42
CA ASP A 109 -9.52 9.87 -8.14
C ASP A 109 -10.22 10.84 -7.18
N ALA A 110 -10.75 11.96 -7.69
CA ALA A 110 -11.58 12.89 -6.91
C ALA A 110 -12.87 12.23 -6.39
N ILE A 111 -13.56 11.44 -7.22
CA ILE A 111 -14.76 10.67 -6.80
C ILE A 111 -14.38 9.64 -5.73
N PHE A 112 -13.26 8.95 -5.90
CA PHE A 112 -12.76 7.96 -4.95
C PHE A 112 -12.28 8.58 -3.64
N ALA A 113 -11.77 9.82 -3.63
CA ALA A 113 -11.31 10.50 -2.41
C ALA A 113 -12.42 10.60 -1.34
N ALA A 114 -13.65 10.92 -1.74
CA ALA A 114 -14.79 10.98 -0.83
C ALA A 114 -15.16 9.60 -0.24
N VAL A 115 -15.05 8.54 -1.05
CA VAL A 115 -15.26 7.15 -0.60
C VAL A 115 -14.14 6.74 0.36
N GLN A 116 -12.90 7.09 0.04
CA GLN A 116 -11.71 6.81 0.84
C GLN A 116 -11.82 7.44 2.23
N MET A 117 -12.13 8.74 2.31
CA MET A 117 -12.24 9.43 3.60
C MET A 117 -13.38 8.86 4.46
N ARG A 118 -14.49 8.45 3.84
CA ARG A 118 -15.58 7.81 4.57
C ARG A 118 -15.21 6.42 5.10
N ALA A 119 -14.53 5.60 4.30
CA ALA A 119 -14.06 4.28 4.74
C ALA A 119 -13.05 4.40 5.88
N SER A 120 -12.09 5.33 5.78
CA SER A 120 -11.12 5.61 6.85
C SER A 120 -11.81 6.06 8.14
N ARG A 121 -12.79 6.96 8.05
CA ARG A 121 -13.58 7.42 9.19
C ARG A 121 -14.31 6.28 9.89
N GLU A 122 -14.92 5.36 9.13
CA GLU A 122 -15.67 4.24 9.70
C GLU A 122 -14.75 3.26 10.44
N VAL A 123 -13.60 2.91 9.85
CA VAL A 123 -12.60 2.05 10.49
C VAL A 123 -12.06 2.71 11.76
N ALA A 124 -11.78 4.01 11.73
CA ALA A 124 -11.35 4.77 12.90
C ALA A 124 -12.41 4.74 14.01
N ARG A 125 -13.69 4.98 13.67
CA ARG A 125 -14.80 4.93 14.63
C ARG A 125 -14.95 3.56 15.28
N GLN A 126 -15.03 2.49 14.48
CA GLN A 126 -15.18 1.13 15.00
C GLN A 126 -14.01 0.72 15.90
N THR A 127 -12.81 1.16 15.55
CA THR A 127 -11.64 0.87 16.37
C THR A 127 -11.69 1.64 17.70
N PHE A 128 -12.12 2.90 17.68
CA PHE A 128 -12.35 3.67 18.90
C PHE A 128 -13.42 3.04 19.80
N GLU A 129 -14.55 2.64 19.23
CA GLU A 129 -15.63 1.93 19.96
C GLU A 129 -15.13 0.61 20.56
N HIS A 130 -14.39 -0.18 19.78
CA HIS A 130 -13.79 -1.42 20.26
C HIS A 130 -12.79 -1.16 21.40
N LEU A 131 -11.94 -0.14 21.26
CA LEU A 131 -10.98 0.26 22.28
C LEU A 131 -11.68 0.65 23.59
N HIS A 132 -12.80 1.38 23.52
CA HIS A 132 -13.59 1.75 24.69
C HIS A 132 -14.32 0.56 25.33
N GLY A 133 -14.66 -0.47 24.56
CA GLY A 133 -15.33 -1.68 25.05
C GLY A 133 -14.41 -2.69 25.75
N LEU A 134 -13.11 -2.39 25.89
CA LEU A 134 -12.14 -3.28 26.53
C LEU A 134 -12.20 -3.16 28.06
N SER A 135 -11.73 -4.20 28.75
CA SER A 135 -11.88 -4.28 30.21
C SER A 135 -11.12 -3.19 30.95
N MET A 136 -11.60 -2.80 32.14
CA MET A 136 -10.90 -1.82 32.98
C MET A 136 -9.45 -2.25 33.28
N ARG A 137 -9.21 -3.56 33.47
CA ARG A 137 -7.85 -4.13 33.60
C ARG A 137 -6.99 -3.89 32.35
N PHE A 138 -7.57 -4.05 31.16
CA PHE A 138 -6.90 -3.73 29.90
C PHE A 138 -6.46 -2.26 29.86
N HIS A 139 -7.24 -1.33 30.41
CA HIS A 139 -6.90 0.10 30.45
C HIS A 139 -5.94 0.47 31.61
N LEU A 140 -6.02 -0.19 32.76
CA LEU A 140 -5.20 0.09 33.94
C LEU A 140 -3.79 -0.53 33.87
N ASP A 141 -3.64 -1.74 33.30
CA ASP A 141 -2.30 -2.34 33.01
C ASP A 141 -1.50 -1.49 32.00
N ARG A 142 -2.16 -0.54 31.32
CA ARG A 142 -1.63 0.26 30.21
C ARG A 142 -0.94 1.55 30.61
N GLN A 143 -0.66 1.79 31.89
CA GLN A 143 0.08 2.99 32.34
C GLN A 143 1.45 3.16 31.66
N THR A 144 1.92 2.18 30.88
CA THR A 144 2.96 2.35 29.88
C THR A 144 2.37 2.68 28.50
N GLY A 145 2.43 3.95 28.07
CA GLY A 145 1.84 4.48 26.81
C GLY A 145 2.24 3.77 25.50
N GLY A 146 3.17 2.81 25.54
CA GLY A 146 3.60 2.01 24.40
C GLY A 146 2.48 1.15 23.79
N LEU A 147 1.60 0.56 24.60
CA LEU A 147 0.58 -0.38 24.11
C LEU A 147 -0.62 0.34 23.45
N SER A 148 -0.99 1.52 23.93
CA SER A 148 -1.96 2.41 23.27
C SER A 148 -1.42 2.93 21.93
N ASN A 149 -0.13 3.28 21.87
CA ASN A 149 0.54 3.66 20.62
C ASN A 149 0.66 2.50 19.63
N ILE A 150 0.82 1.26 20.09
CA ILE A 150 0.81 0.08 19.21
C ILE A 150 -0.58 -0.13 18.60
N ILE A 151 -1.66 0.01 19.37
CA ILE A 151 -3.02 -0.16 18.83
C ILE A 151 -3.36 0.98 17.86
N LEU A 152 -3.04 2.23 18.20
CA LEU A 152 -3.24 3.36 17.31
C LEU A 152 -2.48 3.18 15.99
N ARG A 153 -1.19 2.79 16.06
CA ARG A 153 -0.38 2.45 14.87
C ARG A 153 -0.94 1.27 14.09
N GLY A 154 -1.41 0.23 14.76
CA GLY A 154 -2.05 -0.94 14.14
C GLY A 154 -3.33 -0.57 13.38
N THR A 155 -4.14 0.31 13.98
CA THR A 155 -5.38 0.83 13.38
C THR A 155 -5.10 1.65 12.13
N LEU A 156 -4.16 2.58 12.22
CA LEU A 156 -3.69 3.37 11.07
C LEU A 156 -3.08 2.46 9.99
N GLY A 157 -2.37 1.40 10.40
CA GLY A 157 -1.85 0.37 9.51
C GLY A 157 -2.95 -0.38 8.75
N ILE A 158 -4.02 -0.78 9.43
CA ILE A 158 -5.20 -1.42 8.82
C ILE A 158 -5.86 -0.48 7.81
N GLN A 159 -6.10 0.79 8.20
CA GLN A 159 -6.63 1.81 7.30
C GLN A 159 -5.73 1.98 6.07
N ASN A 160 -4.41 1.98 6.26
CA ASN A 160 -3.43 2.08 5.20
C ASN A 160 -3.45 0.88 4.24
N VAL A 161 -3.54 -0.33 4.76
CA VAL A 161 -3.62 -1.56 3.94
C VAL A 161 -4.93 -1.61 3.17
N LEU A 162 -6.06 -1.29 3.80
CA LEU A 162 -7.37 -1.19 3.13
C LEU A 162 -7.34 -0.19 1.99
N ARG A 163 -6.72 0.97 2.23
CA ARG A 163 -6.50 2.00 1.21
C ARG A 163 -5.61 1.49 0.08
N LEU A 164 -4.50 0.84 0.39
CA LEU A 164 -3.58 0.37 -0.63
C LEU A 164 -4.19 -0.76 -1.48
N ALA A 165 -4.89 -1.71 -0.85
CA ALA A 165 -5.54 -2.81 -1.55
C ALA A 165 -6.66 -2.33 -2.49
N THR A 166 -7.52 -1.44 -2.02
CA THR A 166 -8.72 -1.01 -2.78
C THR A 166 -8.39 -0.05 -3.89
N PHE A 167 -7.45 0.86 -3.67
CA PHE A 167 -7.24 2.01 -4.55
C PHE A 167 -6.00 1.87 -5.44
N ASN A 168 -5.02 1.04 -5.06
CA ASN A 168 -3.85 0.76 -5.89
C ASN A 168 -3.88 -0.66 -6.44
N VAL A 169 -3.97 -1.68 -5.58
CA VAL A 169 -3.81 -3.08 -6.02
C VAL A 169 -4.94 -3.52 -6.96
N ILE A 170 -6.21 -3.38 -6.54
CA ILE A 170 -7.35 -3.78 -7.38
C ILE A 170 -7.32 -3.05 -8.74
N PRO A 171 -7.14 -1.71 -8.79
CA PRO A 171 -7.09 -1.01 -10.06
C PRO A 171 -5.91 -1.39 -10.95
N THR A 172 -4.72 -1.55 -10.39
CA THR A 172 -3.55 -1.98 -11.17
C THR A 172 -3.73 -3.38 -11.74
N VAL A 173 -4.35 -4.31 -10.98
CA VAL A 173 -4.63 -5.66 -11.48
C VAL A 173 -5.65 -5.63 -12.63
N ILE A 174 -6.73 -4.86 -12.49
CA ILE A 174 -7.73 -4.70 -13.56
C ILE A 174 -7.10 -4.09 -14.82
N GLU A 175 -6.28 -3.04 -14.65
CA GLU A 175 -5.56 -2.39 -15.75
C GLU A 175 -4.60 -3.34 -16.46
N LEU A 176 -3.86 -4.14 -15.70
CA LEU A 176 -2.98 -5.17 -16.23
C LEU A 176 -3.75 -6.21 -17.05
N LEU A 177 -4.88 -6.72 -16.52
CA LEU A 177 -5.71 -7.70 -17.21
C LEU A 177 -6.32 -7.14 -18.50
N LEU A 178 -6.82 -5.90 -18.47
CA LEU A 178 -7.34 -5.21 -19.66
C LEU A 178 -6.25 -5.02 -20.72
N THR A 179 -5.05 -4.58 -20.30
CA THR A 179 -3.92 -4.36 -21.21
C THR A 179 -3.48 -5.67 -21.85
N VAL A 180 -3.29 -6.73 -21.07
CA VAL A 180 -2.91 -8.05 -21.60
C VAL A 180 -4.01 -8.60 -22.51
N GLY A 181 -5.29 -8.45 -22.16
CA GLY A 181 -6.41 -8.89 -22.99
C GLY A 181 -6.49 -8.17 -24.34
N ILE A 182 -6.28 -6.85 -24.35
CA ILE A 182 -6.24 -6.05 -25.58
C ILE A 182 -5.03 -6.44 -26.44
N LEU A 183 -3.85 -6.61 -25.83
CA LEU A 183 -2.65 -7.05 -26.55
C LEU A 183 -2.84 -8.45 -27.16
N TRP A 184 -3.48 -9.37 -26.44
CA TRP A 184 -3.82 -10.70 -26.94
C TRP A 184 -4.73 -10.63 -28.17
N HIS A 185 -5.73 -9.74 -28.16
CA HIS A 185 -6.67 -9.63 -29.26
C HIS A 185 -6.08 -8.90 -30.48
N MET A 186 -5.25 -7.88 -30.25
CA MET A 186 -4.71 -7.02 -31.32
C MET A 186 -3.42 -7.55 -31.95
N PHE A 187 -2.60 -8.25 -31.19
CA PHE A 187 -1.29 -8.72 -31.64
C PHE A 187 -1.24 -10.24 -31.69
N ASN A 188 -0.26 -10.76 -32.43
CA ASN A 188 0.01 -12.20 -32.46
C ASN A 188 0.33 -12.71 -31.04
N GLY A 189 -0.11 -13.92 -30.67
CA GLY A 189 -0.08 -14.42 -29.27
C GLY A 189 1.29 -14.38 -28.60
N TRP A 190 2.36 -14.31 -29.39
CA TRP A 190 3.74 -14.06 -28.94
C TRP A 190 3.93 -12.74 -28.19
N TYR A 191 3.29 -11.64 -28.60
CA TYR A 191 3.40 -10.35 -27.90
C TYR A 191 2.76 -10.42 -26.52
N ALA A 192 1.58 -11.02 -26.42
CA ALA A 192 0.92 -11.25 -25.13
C ALA A 192 1.76 -12.16 -24.21
N LEU A 193 2.40 -13.20 -24.76
CA LEU A 193 3.29 -14.08 -24.02
C LEU A 193 4.52 -13.34 -23.48
N ILE A 194 5.19 -12.53 -24.31
CA ILE A 194 6.35 -11.73 -23.89
C ILE A 194 5.96 -10.75 -22.78
N THR A 195 4.85 -10.01 -22.94
CA THR A 195 4.35 -9.10 -21.90
C THR A 195 4.02 -9.84 -20.61
N PHE A 196 3.38 -11.00 -20.69
CA PHE A 196 3.03 -11.80 -19.52
C PHE A 196 4.29 -12.29 -18.78
N VAL A 197 5.30 -12.78 -19.52
CA VAL A 197 6.59 -13.20 -18.96
C VAL A 197 7.32 -12.02 -18.32
N ALA A 198 7.37 -10.85 -18.98
CA ALA A 198 8.01 -9.65 -18.45
C ALA A 198 7.36 -9.19 -17.14
N VAL A 199 6.03 -9.15 -17.08
CA VAL A 199 5.26 -8.82 -15.87
C VAL A 199 5.50 -9.86 -14.77
N GLY A 200 5.49 -11.14 -15.11
CA GLY A 200 5.76 -12.24 -14.17
C GLY A 200 7.16 -12.16 -13.58
N LEU A 201 8.18 -11.86 -14.40
CA LEU A 201 9.55 -11.64 -13.97
C LEU A 201 9.66 -10.41 -13.06
N TYR A 202 9.03 -9.29 -13.46
CA TYR A 202 8.97 -8.07 -12.66
C TYR A 202 8.34 -8.33 -11.29
N MET A 203 7.21 -9.02 -11.24
CA MET A 203 6.53 -9.37 -9.98
C MET A 203 7.42 -10.27 -9.11
N THR A 204 7.98 -11.34 -9.69
CA THR A 204 8.80 -12.31 -8.95
C THR A 204 10.05 -11.65 -8.37
N PHE A 205 10.74 -10.85 -9.18
CA PHE A 205 11.89 -10.06 -8.73
C PHE A 205 11.48 -9.09 -7.62
N THR A 206 10.42 -8.30 -7.83
CA THR A 206 9.95 -7.30 -6.88
C THR A 206 9.58 -7.92 -5.55
N PHE A 207 8.80 -9.01 -5.53
CA PHE A 207 8.40 -9.68 -4.28
C PHE A 207 9.59 -10.28 -3.54
N THR A 208 10.46 -11.01 -4.26
CA THR A 208 11.63 -11.68 -3.66
C THR A 208 12.61 -10.66 -3.09
N PHE A 209 12.92 -9.61 -3.86
CA PHE A 209 13.85 -8.57 -3.44
C PHE A 209 13.25 -7.71 -2.31
N THR A 210 11.96 -7.40 -2.36
CA THR A 210 11.27 -6.68 -1.28
C THR A 210 11.26 -7.48 0.02
N ALA A 211 11.00 -8.80 -0.04
CA ALA A 211 11.06 -9.67 1.13
C ALA A 211 12.47 -9.68 1.74
N TRP A 212 13.50 -9.82 0.91
CA TRP A 212 14.89 -9.72 1.36
C TRP A 212 15.23 -8.36 1.97
N ARG A 213 14.76 -7.26 1.37
CA ARG A 213 15.02 -5.88 1.82
C ARG A 213 14.32 -5.53 3.13
N THR A 214 13.23 -6.22 3.48
CA THR A 214 12.44 -5.96 4.69
C THR A 214 13.31 -6.00 5.95
N LYS A 215 14.36 -6.83 5.98
CA LYS A 215 15.32 -6.88 7.11
C LYS A 215 16.07 -5.56 7.32
N PHE A 216 16.52 -4.87 6.26
CA PHE A 216 17.23 -3.60 6.39
C PHE A 216 16.30 -2.50 6.89
N ARG A 217 15.06 -2.51 6.41
CA ARG A 217 14.03 -1.57 6.85
C ARG A 217 13.65 -1.81 8.31
N ARG A 218 13.62 -3.06 8.76
CA ARG A 218 13.40 -3.43 10.16
C ARG A 218 14.53 -2.90 11.05
N ILE A 219 15.80 -3.16 10.69
CA ILE A 219 16.96 -2.67 11.45
C ILE A 219 16.96 -1.14 11.53
N MET A 220 16.68 -0.45 10.42
CA MET A 220 16.55 1.01 10.39
C MET A 220 15.51 1.51 11.39
N ASN A 221 14.31 0.93 11.40
CA ASN A 221 13.24 1.31 12.32
C ASN A 221 13.59 1.01 13.79
N GLU A 222 14.28 -0.10 14.07
CA GLU A 222 14.74 -0.46 15.42
C GLU A 222 15.77 0.57 15.93
N THR A 223 16.76 0.94 15.11
CA THR A 223 17.76 1.95 15.47
C THR A 223 17.18 3.37 15.61
N ASP A 224 16.17 3.71 14.80
CA ASP A 224 15.43 4.97 14.92
C ASP A 224 14.67 5.05 16.25
N THR A 225 13.97 3.96 16.59
CA THR A 225 13.25 3.86 17.87
C THR A 225 14.22 3.98 19.05
N GLU A 226 15.37 3.32 18.99
CA GLU A 226 16.39 3.40 20.05
C GLU A 226 16.91 4.84 20.25
N ALA A 227 17.19 5.56 19.15
CA ALA A 227 17.64 6.94 19.22
C ALA A 227 16.56 7.86 19.79
N GLN A 228 15.30 7.71 19.35
CA GLN A 228 14.17 8.48 19.87
C GLN A 228 13.93 8.22 21.36
N THR A 229 14.00 6.97 21.81
CA THR A 229 13.86 6.62 23.23
C THR A 229 14.94 7.31 24.08
N LYS A 230 16.21 7.27 23.66
CA LYS A 230 17.29 7.96 24.41
C LYS A 230 17.10 9.47 24.48
N ALA A 231 16.66 10.09 23.38
CA ALA A 231 16.37 11.53 23.38
C ALA A 231 15.25 11.88 24.36
N ILE A 232 14.15 11.10 24.35
CA ILE A 232 13.03 11.29 25.27
C ILE A 232 13.46 11.07 26.72
N ASP A 233 14.21 10.00 27.01
CA ASP A 233 14.69 9.71 28.37
C ASP A 233 15.59 10.83 28.91
N SER A 234 16.45 11.40 28.08
CA SER A 234 17.32 12.53 28.45
C SER A 234 16.50 13.80 28.77
N LEU A 235 15.45 14.07 27.99
CA LEU A 235 14.57 15.22 28.21
C LEU A 235 13.65 15.06 29.40
N ILE A 236 13.16 13.85 29.68
CA ILE A 236 12.36 13.56 30.88
C ILE A 236 13.23 13.72 32.14
N ASN A 237 14.48 13.26 32.08
CA ASN A 237 15.44 13.36 33.18
C ASN A 237 16.33 14.61 33.08
N PHE A 238 15.82 15.69 32.47
CA PHE A 238 16.58 16.92 32.19
C PHE A 238 17.20 17.52 33.45
N GLU A 239 16.48 17.50 34.57
CA GLU A 239 16.99 17.98 35.86
C GLU A 239 18.25 17.21 36.28
N THR A 240 18.23 15.88 36.21
CA THR A 240 19.39 15.05 36.54
C THR A 240 20.58 15.37 35.65
N VAL A 241 20.36 15.52 34.34
CA VAL A 241 21.44 15.87 33.40
C VAL A 241 22.07 17.21 33.77
N LYS A 242 21.25 18.21 34.15
CA LYS A 242 21.70 19.54 34.57
C LYS A 242 22.40 19.53 35.93
N TYR A 243 21.88 18.80 36.90
CA TYR A 243 22.48 18.69 38.24
C TYR A 243 23.90 18.12 38.19
N PHE A 244 24.17 17.19 37.28
CA PHE A 244 25.47 16.56 37.13
C PHE A 244 26.36 17.17 36.03
N GLY A 245 25.89 18.20 35.30
CA GLY A 245 26.65 18.82 34.20
C GLY A 245 26.99 17.84 33.05
N ASN A 246 26.12 16.86 32.81
CA ASN A 246 26.36 15.73 31.92
C ASN A 246 25.83 15.93 30.48
N GLU A 247 25.52 17.16 30.07
CA GLU A 247 24.92 17.44 28.75
C GLU A 247 25.77 16.92 27.60
N GLN A 248 27.09 17.07 27.68
CA GLN A 248 27.99 16.62 26.63
C GLN A 248 28.13 15.09 26.58
N HIS A 249 27.95 14.42 27.72
CA HIS A 249 27.89 12.96 27.80
C HIS A 249 26.62 12.43 27.12
N GLU A 250 25.46 12.98 27.46
CA GLU A 250 24.18 12.60 26.85
C GLU A 250 24.14 12.92 25.35
N SER A 251 24.71 14.07 24.94
CA SER A 251 24.86 14.43 23.53
C SER A 251 25.70 13.40 22.76
N ARG A 252 26.84 12.96 23.30
CA ARG A 252 27.67 11.92 22.67
C ARG A 252 26.96 10.57 22.58
N ARG A 253 26.25 10.17 23.63
CA ARG A 253 25.48 8.92 23.66
C ARG A 253 24.32 8.92 22.66
N PHE A 254 23.69 10.07 22.46
CA PHE A 254 22.69 10.27 21.43
C PHE A 254 23.31 10.21 20.02
N ASP A 255 24.43 10.90 19.79
CA ASP A 255 25.17 10.89 18.52
C ASP A 255 25.60 9.47 18.11
N GLU A 256 26.12 8.66 19.04
CA GLU A 256 26.45 7.26 18.77
C GLU A 256 25.24 6.43 18.29
N SER A 257 24.04 6.76 18.79
CA SER A 257 22.79 6.09 18.41
C SER A 257 22.30 6.59 17.05
N LEU A 258 22.43 7.89 16.77
CA LEU A 258 22.20 8.46 15.46
C LEU A 258 23.14 7.88 14.40
N ALA A 259 24.43 7.70 14.70
CA ALA A 259 25.40 7.10 13.78
C ALA A 259 25.07 5.63 13.44
N ARG A 260 24.40 4.89 14.33
CA ARG A 260 23.86 3.55 14.01
C ARG A 260 22.64 3.65 13.09
N TYR A 261 21.72 4.55 13.40
CA TYR A 261 20.55 4.81 12.57
C TYR A 261 20.94 5.27 11.16
N GLU A 262 21.89 6.19 11.04
CA GLU A 262 22.41 6.69 9.76
C GLU A 262 22.91 5.54 8.89
N ARG A 263 23.79 4.69 9.43
CA ARG A 263 24.32 3.52 8.70
C ARG A 263 23.22 2.54 8.28
N ALA A 264 22.21 2.32 9.13
CA ALA A 264 21.07 1.47 8.81
C ALA A 264 20.16 2.11 7.73
N SER A 265 19.94 3.42 7.81
CA SER A 265 19.16 4.20 6.85
C SER A 265 19.80 4.21 5.47
N VAL A 266 21.12 4.42 5.39
CA VAL A 266 21.89 4.33 4.14
C VAL A 266 21.72 2.94 3.51
N LYS A 267 21.85 1.85 4.27
CA LYS A 267 21.62 0.48 3.74
C LYS A 267 20.19 0.26 3.26
N SER A 268 19.20 0.79 3.98
CA SER A 268 17.78 0.74 3.60
C SER A 268 17.50 1.50 2.29
N GLN A 269 18.18 2.62 2.09
CA GLN A 269 18.06 3.44 0.88
C GLN A 269 18.83 2.84 -0.30
N VAL A 270 20.07 2.38 -0.11
CA VAL A 270 20.85 1.71 -1.17
C VAL A 270 20.14 0.45 -1.66
N SER A 271 19.54 -0.33 -0.76
CA SER A 271 18.74 -1.48 -1.17
C SER A 271 17.46 -1.09 -1.93
N LEU A 272 16.86 0.09 -1.67
CA LEU A 272 15.76 0.60 -2.50
C LEU A 272 16.25 0.96 -3.90
N ASN A 273 17.39 1.63 -4.00
CA ASN A 273 17.97 2.01 -5.29
C ASN A 273 18.33 0.76 -6.12
N ALA A 274 18.88 -0.28 -5.49
CA ALA A 274 19.14 -1.56 -6.15
C ALA A 274 17.86 -2.26 -6.65
N LEU A 275 16.76 -2.21 -5.88
CA LEU A 275 15.45 -2.67 -6.34
C LEU A 275 15.01 -1.90 -7.58
N ASN A 276 15.07 -0.58 -7.55
CA ASN A 276 14.65 0.27 -8.66
C ASN A 276 15.48 0.00 -9.92
N ILE A 277 16.80 -0.15 -9.79
CA ILE A 277 17.70 -0.50 -10.91
C ILE A 277 17.31 -1.86 -11.50
N GLY A 278 17.12 -2.88 -10.65
CA GLY A 278 16.70 -4.21 -11.13
C GLY A 278 15.34 -4.19 -11.81
N GLN A 279 14.40 -3.40 -11.29
CA GLN A 279 13.09 -3.18 -11.91
C GLN A 279 13.21 -2.49 -13.27
N SER A 280 14.08 -1.48 -13.40
CA SER A 280 14.35 -0.82 -14.68
C SER A 280 14.97 -1.78 -15.69
N ILE A 281 15.95 -2.61 -15.30
CA ILE A 281 16.59 -3.60 -16.18
C ILE A 281 15.57 -4.63 -16.70
N ILE A 282 14.57 -5.01 -15.90
CA ILE A 282 13.54 -5.96 -16.34
C ILE A 282 12.55 -5.34 -17.34
N ILE A 283 12.31 -4.02 -17.25
CA ILE A 283 11.33 -3.32 -18.09
C ILE A 283 11.97 -2.76 -19.38
N SER A 284 13.25 -2.39 -19.34
CA SER A 284 14.04 -1.90 -20.48
C SER A 284 14.39 -3.03 -21.46
#